data_AF-A0A8T5DVD0-F1
#
_entry.id   AF-A0A8T5DVD0-F1
#
_cell.length_a   1.000
_cell.length_b   1.000
_cell.length_c   1.000
_cell.angle_alpha   90.00
_cell.angle_beta   90.00
_cell.angle_gamma   90.00
#
_symmetry.space_group_name_H-M   'P 1'
#
loop_
_entity.id
_entity.type
_entity.pdbx_description
1 polymer ?
#
loop_
_entity_poly.entity_id
_entity_poly.type
_entity_poly.pdbx_seq_one_letter_code
_entity_poly.pdbx_strand_id
1 'polypeptide(L)'
;MSQWKPLREQLTIEVNGIEGRDMDLVINGLDTTKPNDVSANAVFFTQDNLTVPRFTVNMDYDLGSKLDSVHAIFIDRIENTRVETLIDEVPQSMDFSATIGDIFIIDLEVPDRFMTESKTSINKLMIQQLRFVDGYWWPATAFMRNLPGIMSLSAVPDNNFNIREDTSFQGMMTLDYTSNAENMDLYLEAAGRAVDYRGDILMIAQGLPSTFKVETTDDWGVRVASSGDGVRSLYMKQTNMPAMPGMMVDRVELIGQDLKSATIHVHRGPYEYPVIILDDITNGRIVASAQVTTQPGYYVDIFGDREFDGRAVMLDTQMTGPLPTASSLGINGVVSDLSVVGTLTGGAVDTRHILLVEPMTSMIASTLAMLG
;
A
#
# COMPACT_ATOMS: atom_id res chain seq x y z
N MET A 1 -38.17 -5.90 2.21
CA MET A 1 -39.40 -5.33 2.80
C MET A 1 -39.96 -4.30 1.83
N SER A 2 -41.26 -4.34 1.51
CA SER A 2 -41.89 -3.32 0.64
C SER A 2 -42.60 -2.26 1.47
N GLN A 3 -42.59 -1.00 1.02
CA GLN A 3 -43.25 0.13 1.67
C GLN A 3 -42.84 0.32 3.14
N TRP A 4 -41.59 -0.01 3.47
CA TRP A 4 -41.06 0.16 4.80
C TRP A 4 -40.74 1.64 5.04
N LYS A 5 -41.32 2.19 6.11
CA LYS A 5 -41.02 3.54 6.57
C LYS A 5 -40.34 3.45 7.93
N PRO A 6 -39.03 3.73 8.03
CA PRO A 6 -38.34 3.69 9.30
C PRO A 6 -38.89 4.77 10.25
N LEU A 7 -39.03 4.42 11.53
CA LEU A 7 -39.45 5.38 12.56
C LEU A 7 -38.30 6.32 13.00
N ARG A 8 -37.06 5.86 12.80
CA ARG A 8 -35.82 6.53 13.22
C ARG A 8 -34.85 6.55 12.04
N GLU A 9 -34.00 7.56 12.00
CA GLU A 9 -32.95 7.70 10.98
C GLU A 9 -31.78 6.72 11.20
N GLN A 10 -31.72 6.08 12.37
CA GLN A 10 -30.68 5.14 12.77
C GLN A 10 -31.26 3.76 13.09
N LEU A 11 -30.55 2.72 12.64
CA LEU A 11 -30.77 1.32 12.99
C LEU A 11 -29.46 0.71 13.50
N THR A 12 -29.55 -0.05 14.58
CA THR A 12 -28.42 -0.82 15.14
C THR A 12 -28.77 -2.30 15.16
N ILE A 13 -27.83 -3.14 14.73
CA ILE A 13 -27.90 -4.60 14.83
C ILE A 13 -26.70 -5.06 15.65
N GLU A 14 -26.98 -5.68 16.79
CA GLU A 14 -25.96 -6.18 17.72
C GLU A 14 -26.13 -7.70 17.87
N VAL A 15 -25.03 -8.42 17.67
CA VAL A 15 -24.93 -9.87 17.84
C VAL A 15 -23.77 -10.14 18.78
N ASN A 16 -24.03 -10.89 19.86
CA ASN A 16 -23.04 -11.19 20.88
C ASN A 16 -22.89 -12.72 21.04
N GLY A 17 -21.68 -13.22 20.81
CA GLY A 17 -21.24 -14.57 21.15
C GLY A 17 -21.76 -15.69 20.25
N ILE A 18 -22.28 -15.41 19.05
CA ILE A 18 -22.71 -16.47 18.12
C ILE A 18 -21.46 -17.13 17.53
N GLU A 19 -21.25 -18.41 17.83
CA GLU A 19 -20.06 -19.16 17.42
C GLU A 19 -18.74 -18.46 17.82
N GLY A 20 -18.72 -17.78 18.97
CA GLY A 20 -17.53 -17.04 19.42
C GLY A 20 -17.29 -15.72 18.69
N ARG A 21 -18.27 -15.24 17.91
CA ARG A 21 -18.19 -13.99 17.16
C ARG A 21 -19.19 -12.95 17.67
N ASP A 22 -18.77 -11.70 17.64
CA ASP A 22 -19.60 -10.54 17.91
C ASP A 22 -19.70 -9.67 16.65
N MET A 23 -20.84 -9.03 16.46
CA MET A 23 -21.07 -8.06 15.39
C MET A 23 -21.85 -6.87 15.94
N ASP A 24 -21.37 -5.66 15.67
CA ASP A 24 -22.11 -4.41 15.85
C ASP A 24 -22.19 -3.72 14.49
N LEU A 25 -23.41 -3.38 14.06
CA LEU A 25 -23.68 -2.70 12.81
C LEU A 25 -24.60 -1.52 13.07
N VAL A 26 -24.12 -0.32 12.79
CA VAL A 26 -24.85 0.94 12.91
C VAL A 26 -25.06 1.52 11.51
N ILE A 27 -26.32 1.72 11.14
CA ILE A 27 -26.75 2.33 9.88
C ILE A 27 -27.41 3.66 10.20
N ASN A 28 -26.94 4.75 9.58
CA ASN A 28 -27.43 6.11 9.78
C ASN A 28 -27.94 6.75 8.48
N GLY A 29 -28.93 7.63 8.57
CA GLY A 29 -29.47 8.35 7.41
C GLY A 29 -30.62 7.63 6.70
N LEU A 30 -31.35 6.77 7.43
CA LEU A 30 -32.57 6.14 6.91
C LEU A 30 -33.67 7.21 6.68
N ASP A 31 -34.27 7.25 5.48
CA ASP A 31 -35.31 8.23 5.15
C ASP A 31 -36.61 7.98 5.92
N THR A 32 -36.88 8.80 6.94
CA THR A 32 -38.09 8.73 7.78
C THR A 32 -39.28 9.49 7.21
N THR A 33 -39.16 10.12 6.04
CA THR A 33 -40.20 10.98 5.48
C THR A 33 -41.19 10.19 4.61
N LYS A 34 -40.70 9.18 3.88
CA LYS A 34 -41.48 8.39 2.91
C LYS A 34 -41.31 6.87 3.10
N PRO A 35 -42.25 6.05 2.63
CA PRO A 35 -42.05 4.60 2.51
C PRO A 35 -41.02 4.28 1.41
N ASN A 36 -40.18 3.29 1.68
CA ASN A 36 -39.15 2.79 0.77
C ASN A 36 -39.30 1.28 0.57
N ASP A 37 -38.96 0.79 -0.62
CA ASP A 37 -38.75 -0.63 -0.83
C ASP A 37 -37.28 -0.93 -0.53
N VAL A 38 -37.05 -1.90 0.35
CA VAL A 38 -35.73 -2.20 0.91
C VAL A 38 -35.38 -3.67 0.72
N SER A 39 -34.21 -3.94 0.17
CA SER A 39 -33.56 -5.24 0.09
C SER A 39 -32.13 -5.09 0.58
N ALA A 40 -31.68 -6.00 1.44
CA ALA A 40 -30.28 -6.04 1.84
C ALA A 40 -29.90 -7.48 2.16
N ASN A 41 -28.79 -7.91 1.58
CA ASN A 41 -28.15 -9.17 1.88
C ASN A 41 -26.69 -8.87 2.20
N ALA A 42 -26.21 -9.39 3.32
CA ALA A 42 -24.82 -9.32 3.70
C ALA A 42 -24.40 -10.69 4.24
N VAL A 43 -23.31 -11.23 3.72
CA VAL A 43 -22.70 -12.48 4.14
C VAL A 43 -21.30 -12.18 4.63
N PHE A 44 -21.06 -12.53 5.89
CA PHE A 44 -19.77 -12.41 6.55
C PHE A 44 -19.21 -13.80 6.79
N PHE A 45 -17.96 -14.03 6.44
CA PHE A 45 -17.29 -15.28 6.76
C PHE A 45 -15.80 -15.07 7.00
N THR A 46 -15.21 -15.97 7.79
CA THR A 46 -13.77 -16.00 8.05
C THR A 46 -13.21 -17.30 7.51
N GLN A 47 -12.15 -17.21 6.71
CA GLN A 47 -11.32 -18.33 6.34
C GLN A 47 -10.19 -18.45 7.37
N ASP A 48 -10.27 -19.49 8.19
CA ASP A 48 -9.40 -19.72 9.36
C ASP A 48 -8.33 -20.82 9.15
N ASN A 49 -8.32 -21.45 7.97
CA ASN A 49 -7.35 -22.50 7.63
C ASN A 49 -5.99 -21.96 7.14
N LEU A 50 -5.70 -20.68 7.40
CA LEU A 50 -4.51 -19.95 6.96
C LEU A 50 -3.71 -19.44 8.18
N THR A 51 -2.42 -19.13 7.98
CA THR A 51 -1.61 -18.48 9.03
C THR A 51 -2.21 -17.16 9.48
N VAL A 52 -2.71 -16.37 8.52
CA VAL A 52 -3.49 -15.16 8.76
C VAL A 52 -4.92 -15.42 8.31
N PRO A 53 -5.89 -15.39 9.22
CA PRO A 53 -7.30 -15.51 8.87
C PRO A 53 -7.72 -14.41 7.91
N ARG A 54 -8.52 -14.76 6.90
CA ARG A 54 -9.11 -13.80 5.97
C ARG A 54 -10.57 -13.59 6.33
N PHE A 55 -10.94 -12.36 6.62
CA PHE A 55 -12.33 -11.97 6.77
C PHE A 55 -12.85 -11.45 5.44
N THR A 56 -13.99 -11.97 5.01
CA THR A 56 -14.68 -11.51 3.80
C THR A 56 -16.10 -11.08 4.14
N VAL A 57 -16.48 -9.94 3.56
CA VAL A 57 -17.86 -9.46 3.49
C VAL A 57 -18.29 -9.40 2.02
N ASN A 58 -19.45 -9.95 1.74
CA ASN A 58 -20.15 -9.79 0.46
C ASN A 58 -21.52 -9.18 0.75
N MET A 59 -21.84 -8.06 0.14
CA MET A 59 -23.12 -7.38 0.32
C MET A 59 -23.71 -6.94 -1.01
N ASP A 60 -25.03 -7.09 -1.11
CA ASP A 60 -25.88 -6.56 -2.17
C ASP A 60 -27.08 -5.90 -1.48
N TYR A 61 -27.38 -4.66 -1.82
CA TYR A 61 -28.52 -3.97 -1.24
C TYR A 61 -29.14 -2.90 -2.15
N ASP A 62 -30.38 -2.57 -1.83
CA ASP A 62 -31.11 -1.36 -2.20
C ASP A 62 -31.93 -0.90 -0.99
N LEU A 63 -31.57 0.25 -0.41
CA LEU A 63 -32.23 0.79 0.79
C LEU A 63 -33.31 1.83 0.46
N GLY A 64 -33.56 2.10 -0.83
CA GLY A 64 -34.55 3.10 -1.29
C GLY A 64 -34.15 4.57 -1.08
N SER A 65 -33.11 4.84 -0.30
CA SER A 65 -32.46 6.14 -0.16
C SER A 65 -30.96 5.99 0.07
N LYS A 66 -30.20 7.07 -0.17
CA LYS A 66 -28.81 7.17 0.31
C LYS A 66 -28.79 7.15 1.84
N LEU A 67 -27.67 6.71 2.41
CA LEU A 67 -27.41 6.77 3.84
C LEU A 67 -26.30 7.77 4.13
N ASP A 68 -26.30 8.31 5.34
CA ASP A 68 -25.26 9.21 5.80
C ASP A 68 -23.99 8.43 6.11
N SER A 69 -24.11 7.31 6.81
CA SER A 69 -22.98 6.45 7.16
C SER A 69 -23.38 5.03 7.54
N VAL A 70 -22.43 4.12 7.39
CA VAL A 70 -22.49 2.75 7.94
C VAL A 70 -21.21 2.51 8.73
N HIS A 71 -21.35 2.02 9.96
CA HIS A 71 -20.24 1.61 10.81
C HIS A 71 -20.47 0.17 11.24
N ALA A 72 -19.48 -0.69 11.05
CA ALA A 72 -19.56 -2.10 11.41
C ALA A 72 -18.29 -2.52 12.15
N ILE A 73 -18.48 -3.29 13.22
CA ILE A 73 -17.40 -3.96 13.94
C ILE A 73 -17.74 -5.44 13.98
N PHE A 74 -16.80 -6.27 13.55
CA PHE A 74 -16.85 -7.71 13.67
C PHE A 74 -15.68 -8.19 14.54
N ILE A 75 -15.95 -8.99 15.56
CA ILE A 75 -14.93 -9.53 16.46
C ILE A 75 -15.00 -11.05 16.38
N ASP A 76 -13.91 -11.68 15.96
CA ASP A 76 -13.74 -13.13 16.06
C ASP A 76 -12.88 -13.44 17.29
N ARG A 77 -13.49 -14.04 18.31
CA ARG A 77 -12.80 -14.40 19.56
C ARG A 77 -12.05 -15.73 19.45
N ILE A 78 -12.27 -16.50 18.40
CA ILE A 78 -11.55 -17.76 18.13
C ILE A 78 -10.21 -17.39 17.50
N GLU A 79 -10.25 -16.60 16.44
CA GLU A 79 -9.07 -16.15 15.69
C GLU A 79 -8.37 -14.93 16.30
N ASN A 80 -8.97 -14.33 17.34
CA ASN A 80 -8.52 -13.08 17.97
C ASN A 80 -8.29 -11.97 16.95
N THR A 81 -9.28 -11.76 16.09
CA THR A 81 -9.30 -10.68 15.10
C THR A 81 -10.46 -9.73 15.37
N ARG A 82 -10.25 -8.46 15.03
CA ARG A 82 -11.29 -7.43 15.01
C ARG A 82 -11.23 -6.73 13.67
N VAL A 83 -12.33 -6.75 12.93
CA VAL A 83 -12.49 -6.00 11.68
C VAL A 83 -13.46 -4.86 11.92
N GLU A 84 -13.08 -3.67 11.48
CA GLU A 84 -13.87 -2.46 11.60
C GLU A 84 -13.98 -1.77 10.25
N THR A 85 -15.20 -1.45 9.85
CA THR A 85 -15.50 -0.77 8.59
C THR A 85 -16.31 0.49 8.87
N LEU A 86 -15.93 1.59 8.23
CA LEU A 86 -16.69 2.84 8.25
C LEU A 86 -16.86 3.35 6.82
N ILE A 87 -18.10 3.61 6.43
CA ILE A 87 -18.46 4.12 5.11
C ILE A 87 -19.21 5.45 5.31
N ASP A 88 -18.75 6.50 4.63
CA ASP A 88 -19.30 7.86 4.66
C ASP A 88 -19.98 8.15 3.32
N GLU A 89 -21.22 8.64 3.36
CA GLU A 89 -22.09 8.84 2.19
C GLU A 89 -22.28 7.56 1.37
N VAL A 90 -23.12 6.66 1.89
CA VAL A 90 -23.34 5.34 1.28
C VAL A 90 -24.44 5.45 0.21
N PRO A 91 -24.20 4.94 -1.02
CA PRO A 91 -25.17 5.04 -2.11
C PRO A 91 -26.43 4.23 -1.79
N GLN A 92 -27.54 4.55 -2.46
CA GLN A 92 -28.82 3.87 -2.25
C GLN A 92 -28.75 2.36 -2.50
N SER A 93 -27.96 1.94 -3.49
CA SER A 93 -27.81 0.55 -3.88
C SER A 93 -26.39 0.31 -4.38
N MET A 94 -25.85 -0.86 -4.05
CA MET A 94 -24.46 -1.22 -4.29
C MET A 94 -24.26 -2.73 -4.14
N ASP A 95 -23.44 -3.28 -5.03
CA ASP A 95 -22.77 -4.56 -4.87
C ASP A 95 -21.35 -4.29 -4.34
N PHE A 96 -21.00 -4.93 -3.24
CA PHE A 96 -19.70 -4.73 -2.59
C PHE A 96 -19.15 -6.04 -2.04
N SER A 97 -17.88 -6.28 -2.33
CA SER A 97 -17.10 -7.36 -1.74
C SER A 97 -15.82 -6.77 -1.17
N ALA A 98 -15.46 -7.19 0.04
CA ALA A 98 -14.15 -6.89 0.59
C ALA A 98 -13.59 -8.09 1.34
N THR A 99 -12.31 -8.36 1.15
CA THR A 99 -11.54 -9.36 1.89
C THR A 99 -10.32 -8.69 2.52
N ILE A 100 -10.11 -8.90 3.81
CA ILE A 100 -8.95 -8.40 4.55
C ILE A 100 -8.30 -9.53 5.37
N GLY A 101 -6.98 -9.57 5.39
CA GLY A 101 -6.16 -10.65 5.96
C GLY A 101 -4.68 -10.42 5.63
N ASP A 102 -4.00 -11.50 5.24
CA ASP A 102 -2.72 -11.45 4.49
C ASP A 102 -2.87 -10.83 3.09
N ILE A 103 -4.11 -10.67 2.62
CA ILE A 103 -4.47 -9.98 1.39
C ILE A 103 -5.48 -8.87 1.68
N PHE A 104 -5.56 -7.90 0.79
CA PHE A 104 -6.63 -6.91 0.78
C PHE A 104 -7.25 -6.84 -0.61
N ILE A 105 -8.51 -7.24 -0.74
CA ILE A 105 -9.26 -7.17 -1.99
C ILE A 105 -10.55 -6.39 -1.73
N ILE A 106 -10.91 -5.52 -2.66
CA ILE A 106 -12.18 -4.80 -2.65
C ILE A 106 -12.71 -4.69 -4.08
N ASP A 107 -13.95 -5.08 -4.26
CA ASP A 107 -14.73 -4.90 -5.48
C ASP A 107 -15.99 -4.13 -5.14
N LEU A 108 -16.31 -3.15 -5.99
CA LEU A 108 -17.41 -2.23 -5.80
C LEU A 108 -18.10 -1.98 -7.13
N GLU A 109 -19.43 -2.09 -7.14
CA GLU A 109 -20.27 -1.70 -8.26
C GLU A 109 -21.51 -0.94 -7.76
N VAL A 110 -21.67 0.28 -8.24
CA VAL A 110 -22.78 1.17 -7.92
C VAL A 110 -23.46 1.59 -9.22
N PRO A 111 -24.78 1.36 -9.37
CA PRO A 111 -25.50 1.78 -10.56
C PRO A 111 -25.38 3.29 -10.80
N ASP A 112 -25.11 3.71 -12.04
CA ASP A 112 -24.87 5.11 -12.42
C ASP A 112 -25.90 6.11 -11.85
N ARG A 113 -27.17 5.70 -11.76
CA ARG A 113 -28.28 6.51 -11.22
C ARG A 113 -28.15 6.84 -9.73
N PHE A 114 -27.33 6.11 -8.99
CA PHE A 114 -27.14 6.24 -7.54
C PHE A 114 -25.79 6.86 -7.16
N MET A 115 -24.99 7.24 -8.14
CA MET A 115 -23.76 8.00 -7.96
C MET A 115 -24.04 9.34 -7.24
N THR A 116 -23.01 9.90 -6.62
CA THR A 116 -23.03 11.26 -6.06
C THR A 116 -23.05 12.30 -7.18
N GLU A 117 -23.39 13.55 -6.82
CA GLU A 117 -23.35 14.67 -7.76
C GLU A 117 -21.93 14.92 -8.30
N SER A 118 -20.89 14.55 -7.54
CA SER A 118 -19.49 14.60 -7.93
C SER A 118 -19.02 13.40 -8.77
N LYS A 119 -19.94 12.53 -9.22
CA LYS A 119 -19.64 11.29 -9.96
C LYS A 119 -18.74 10.31 -9.19
N THR A 120 -18.75 10.38 -7.87
CA THR A 120 -18.19 9.35 -6.98
C THR A 120 -19.32 8.45 -6.49
N SER A 121 -19.03 7.27 -5.96
CA SER A 121 -20.04 6.38 -5.36
C SER A 121 -20.15 6.61 -3.86
N ILE A 122 -19.00 6.57 -3.19
CA ILE A 122 -18.82 6.70 -1.75
C ILE A 122 -17.81 7.83 -1.49
N ASN A 123 -18.07 8.66 -0.49
CA ASN A 123 -17.14 9.75 -0.14
C ASN A 123 -15.87 9.21 0.51
N LYS A 124 -16.03 8.37 1.55
CA LYS A 124 -14.91 7.74 2.26
C LYS A 124 -15.24 6.32 2.67
N LEU A 125 -14.22 5.47 2.64
CA LEU A 125 -14.28 4.10 3.12
C LEU A 125 -13.05 3.82 3.97
N MET A 126 -13.24 3.33 5.19
CA MET A 126 -12.20 2.77 6.03
C MET A 126 -12.50 1.29 6.24
N ILE A 127 -11.49 0.45 6.08
CA ILE A 127 -11.52 -0.96 6.52
C ILE A 127 -10.25 -1.20 7.32
N GLN A 128 -10.39 -1.65 8.56
CA GLN A 128 -9.27 -1.97 9.43
C GLN A 128 -9.43 -3.38 9.98
N GLN A 129 -8.34 -4.14 9.96
CA GLN A 129 -8.20 -5.37 10.72
C GLN A 129 -7.17 -5.17 11.83
N LEU A 130 -7.51 -5.62 13.03
CA LEU A 130 -6.58 -5.83 14.13
C LEU A 130 -6.42 -7.32 14.36
N ARG A 131 -5.19 -7.81 14.40
CA ARG A 131 -4.86 -9.20 14.70
C ARG A 131 -4.06 -9.28 16.00
N PHE A 132 -4.47 -10.13 16.93
CA PHE A 132 -3.74 -10.34 18.17
C PHE A 132 -2.65 -11.40 18.00
N VAL A 133 -1.38 -11.01 18.07
CA VAL A 133 -0.22 -11.90 17.93
C VAL A 133 0.86 -11.48 18.92
N ASP A 134 1.52 -12.46 19.56
CA ASP A 134 2.61 -12.24 20.51
C ASP A 134 2.27 -11.28 21.66
N GLY A 135 1.00 -11.24 22.07
CA GLY A 135 0.52 -10.40 23.17
C GLY A 135 0.13 -8.96 22.78
N TYR A 136 0.19 -8.61 21.49
CA TYR A 136 -0.10 -7.28 20.98
C TYR A 136 -1.13 -7.31 19.84
N TRP A 137 -1.88 -6.22 19.68
CA TRP A 137 -2.78 -6.01 18.54
C TRP A 137 -2.03 -5.29 17.42
N TRP A 138 -1.97 -5.92 16.25
CA TRP A 138 -1.30 -5.42 15.06
C TRP A 138 -2.31 -4.97 14.01
N PRO A 139 -2.22 -3.73 13.50
CA PRO A 139 -3.19 -3.21 12.55
C PRO A 139 -2.80 -3.47 11.09
N ALA A 140 -3.83 -3.64 10.26
CA ALA A 140 -3.81 -3.43 8.82
C ALA A 140 -5.02 -2.56 8.46
N THR A 141 -4.79 -1.40 7.85
CA THR A 141 -5.78 -0.37 7.60
C THR A 141 -5.76 0.05 6.14
N ALA A 142 -6.93 0.10 5.52
CA ALA A 142 -7.17 0.73 4.25
C ALA A 142 -8.12 1.92 4.46
N PHE A 143 -7.78 3.06 3.89
CA PHE A 143 -8.65 4.22 3.81
C PHE A 143 -8.68 4.73 2.37
N MET A 144 -9.89 4.96 1.85
CA MET A 144 -10.12 5.43 0.49
C MET A 144 -11.04 6.64 0.53
N ARG A 145 -10.82 7.55 -0.42
CA ARG A 145 -11.66 8.73 -0.63
C ARG A 145 -11.98 8.91 -2.10
N ASN A 146 -13.18 9.44 -2.38
CA ASN A 146 -13.69 9.66 -3.73
C ASN A 146 -13.78 8.35 -4.51
N LEU A 147 -14.43 7.34 -3.93
CA LEU A 147 -14.50 6.02 -4.57
C LEU A 147 -15.28 6.14 -5.90
N PRO A 148 -14.84 5.44 -6.96
CA PRO A 148 -15.51 5.43 -8.27
C PRO A 148 -16.76 4.55 -8.25
N GLY A 149 -17.58 4.63 -9.30
CA GLY A 149 -18.81 3.82 -9.40
C GLY A 149 -18.53 2.34 -9.58
N ILE A 150 -17.45 2.02 -10.29
CA ILE A 150 -16.95 0.66 -10.47
C ILE A 150 -15.47 0.68 -10.15
N MET A 151 -15.04 -0.21 -9.25
CA MET A 151 -13.62 -0.48 -9.02
C MET A 151 -13.36 -1.93 -8.63
N SER A 152 -12.14 -2.34 -8.93
CA SER A 152 -11.48 -3.50 -8.34
C SER A 152 -10.12 -3.05 -7.83
N LEU A 153 -9.79 -3.43 -6.60
CA LEU A 153 -8.48 -3.20 -6.02
C LEU A 153 -8.04 -4.48 -5.29
N SER A 154 -6.83 -4.93 -5.60
CA SER A 154 -6.23 -6.12 -5.03
C SER A 154 -4.82 -5.79 -4.58
N ALA A 155 -4.54 -6.00 -3.29
CA ALA A 155 -3.20 -5.99 -2.73
C ALA A 155 -2.89 -7.36 -2.16
N VAL A 156 -1.97 -8.08 -2.81
CA VAL A 156 -1.66 -9.48 -2.52
C VAL A 156 -0.14 -9.70 -2.49
N PRO A 157 0.37 -10.61 -1.65
CA PRO A 157 1.78 -10.94 -1.65
C PRO A 157 2.15 -11.64 -2.97
N ASP A 158 3.29 -11.28 -3.54
CA ASP A 158 3.86 -11.99 -4.67
C ASP A 158 4.43 -13.33 -4.21
N ASN A 159 3.79 -14.42 -4.62
CA ASN A 159 4.20 -15.77 -4.26
C ASN A 159 5.23 -16.37 -5.23
N ASN A 160 5.66 -15.63 -6.25
CA ASN A 160 6.77 -16.07 -7.08
C ASN A 160 8.04 -16.07 -6.22
N PHE A 161 8.73 -17.21 -6.18
CA PHE A 161 9.94 -17.37 -5.38
C PHE A 161 11.01 -18.11 -6.17
N ASN A 162 12.23 -17.59 -6.15
CA ASN A 162 13.39 -18.26 -6.73
C ASN A 162 14.57 -18.18 -5.77
N ILE A 163 14.93 -19.33 -5.20
CA ILE A 163 16.05 -19.51 -4.27
C ILE A 163 17.42 -19.11 -4.86
N ARG A 164 17.54 -18.97 -6.19
CA ARG A 164 18.79 -18.63 -6.87
C ARG A 164 18.95 -17.14 -7.15
N GLU A 165 17.90 -16.37 -6.97
CA GLU A 165 17.85 -14.95 -7.31
C GLU A 165 17.81 -14.07 -6.07
N ASP A 166 17.78 -12.75 -6.28
CA ASP A 166 17.69 -11.80 -5.19
C ASP A 166 16.37 -11.92 -4.41
N THR A 167 16.46 -11.99 -3.09
CA THR A 167 15.32 -12.19 -2.18
C THR A 167 14.75 -10.88 -1.63
N SER A 168 15.33 -9.73 -2.00
CA SER A 168 15.00 -8.41 -1.44
C SER A 168 13.53 -8.04 -1.65
N PHE A 169 12.96 -8.49 -2.78
CA PHE A 169 11.63 -8.12 -3.24
C PHE A 169 10.70 -9.32 -3.46
N GLN A 170 11.22 -10.56 -3.32
CA GLN A 170 10.40 -11.77 -3.30
C GLN A 170 9.38 -11.71 -2.15
N GLY A 171 8.11 -12.04 -2.38
CA GLY A 171 7.09 -11.98 -1.33
C GLY A 171 6.54 -10.59 -1.02
N MET A 172 6.93 -9.53 -1.75
CA MET A 172 6.39 -8.18 -1.52
C MET A 172 4.88 -8.14 -1.75
N MET A 173 4.21 -7.19 -1.11
CA MET A 173 2.82 -6.86 -1.47
C MET A 173 2.78 -6.13 -2.82
N THR A 174 2.11 -6.75 -3.78
CA THR A 174 1.72 -6.14 -5.06
C THR A 174 0.40 -5.39 -4.88
N LEU A 175 0.11 -4.48 -5.80
CA LEU A 175 -1.17 -3.78 -5.87
C LEU A 175 -1.64 -3.72 -7.33
N ASP A 176 -2.90 -4.03 -7.57
CA ASP A 176 -3.56 -3.89 -8.87
C ASP A 176 -4.89 -3.17 -8.65
N TYR A 177 -5.04 -2.01 -9.29
CA TYR A 177 -6.22 -1.15 -9.21
C TYR A 177 -6.75 -0.87 -10.60
N THR A 178 -8.06 -1.02 -10.77
CA THR A 178 -8.79 -0.62 -11.98
C THR A 178 -10.12 0.01 -11.60
N SER A 179 -10.55 1.03 -12.34
CA SER A 179 -11.81 1.73 -12.10
C SER A 179 -12.39 2.41 -13.34
N ASN A 180 -13.65 2.83 -13.25
CA ASN A 180 -14.35 3.60 -14.29
C ASN A 180 -14.25 5.14 -14.14
N ALA A 181 -13.52 5.62 -13.14
CA ALA A 181 -13.31 7.05 -12.91
C ALA A 181 -11.87 7.32 -12.44
N GLU A 182 -11.52 8.58 -12.32
CA GLU A 182 -10.21 9.02 -11.86
C GLU A 182 -10.35 9.81 -10.57
N ASN A 183 -9.23 10.12 -9.93
CA ASN A 183 -9.13 10.97 -8.75
C ASN A 183 -9.55 10.32 -7.41
N MET A 184 -9.46 8.99 -7.32
CA MET A 184 -9.54 8.28 -6.03
C MET A 184 -8.26 8.51 -5.23
N ASP A 185 -8.38 8.73 -3.92
CA ASP A 185 -7.24 8.72 -3.01
C ASP A 185 -7.25 7.41 -2.21
N LEU A 186 -6.06 6.85 -1.98
CA LEU A 186 -5.83 5.59 -1.30
C LEU A 186 -4.75 5.74 -0.23
N TYR A 187 -5.02 5.18 0.94
CA TYR A 187 -4.08 5.00 2.03
C TYR A 187 -4.15 3.52 2.44
N LEU A 188 -3.01 2.85 2.46
CA LEU A 188 -2.85 1.47 2.93
C LEU A 188 -1.71 1.43 3.93
N GLU A 189 -1.94 0.84 5.09
CA GLU A 189 -0.92 0.60 6.10
C GLU A 189 -1.10 -0.82 6.64
N ALA A 190 -0.01 -1.56 6.78
CA ALA A 190 -0.05 -2.88 7.40
C ALA A 190 1.21 -3.10 8.23
N ALA A 191 1.03 -3.45 9.50
CA ALA A 191 2.10 -4.03 10.28
C ALA A 191 2.42 -5.41 9.73
N GLY A 192 3.71 -5.75 9.57
CA GLY A 192 4.12 -7.03 8.98
C GLY A 192 3.51 -8.23 9.69
N ARG A 193 3.43 -8.16 11.03
CA ARG A 193 2.80 -9.19 11.86
C ARG A 193 1.28 -9.34 11.66
N ALA A 194 0.58 -8.29 11.23
CA ALA A 194 -0.85 -8.36 10.95
C ALA A 194 -1.15 -9.18 9.69
N VAL A 195 -0.23 -9.17 8.72
CA VAL A 195 -0.42 -9.74 7.37
C VAL A 195 0.60 -10.84 7.02
N ASP A 196 1.39 -11.29 8.00
CA ASP A 196 2.47 -12.28 7.84
C ASP A 196 3.52 -11.88 6.79
N TYR A 197 3.91 -10.61 6.82
CA TYR A 197 4.94 -10.03 5.99
C TYR A 197 6.19 -9.65 6.81
N ARG A 198 7.34 -9.60 6.12
CA ARG A 198 8.67 -9.44 6.75
C ARG A 198 8.90 -8.07 7.41
N GLY A 199 8.14 -7.04 7.05
CA GLY A 199 8.24 -5.71 7.65
C GLY A 199 6.91 -4.98 7.61
N ASP A 200 6.91 -3.71 7.99
CA ASP A 200 5.71 -2.87 7.92
C ASP A 200 5.65 -2.16 6.57
N ILE A 201 4.44 -1.96 6.05
CA ILE A 201 4.19 -1.32 4.76
C ILE A 201 3.26 -0.12 4.97
N LEU A 202 3.58 0.99 4.31
CA LEU A 202 2.72 2.14 4.15
C LEU A 202 2.71 2.57 2.69
N MET A 203 1.53 2.79 2.14
CA MET A 203 1.33 3.37 0.82
C MET A 203 0.27 4.47 0.90
N ILE A 204 0.55 5.60 0.28
CA ILE A 204 -0.38 6.70 0.10
C ILE A 204 -0.34 7.07 -1.38
N ALA A 205 -1.48 6.97 -2.06
CA ALA A 205 -1.63 7.38 -3.44
C ALA A 205 -2.77 8.40 -3.52
N GLN A 206 -2.51 9.57 -4.09
CA GLN A 206 -3.51 10.61 -4.30
C GLN A 206 -3.77 10.77 -5.79
N GLY A 207 -5.03 10.95 -6.14
CA GLY A 207 -5.45 11.15 -7.51
C GLY A 207 -5.12 9.97 -8.42
N LEU A 208 -5.50 8.76 -8.02
CA LEU A 208 -5.30 7.56 -8.83
C LEU A 208 -6.02 7.68 -10.19
N PRO A 209 -5.37 7.33 -11.30
CA PRO A 209 -5.99 7.26 -12.62
C PRO A 209 -6.81 5.97 -12.77
N SER A 210 -7.40 5.72 -13.94
CA SER A 210 -8.28 4.56 -14.14
C SER A 210 -7.61 3.21 -13.91
N THR A 211 -6.29 3.10 -14.06
CA THR A 211 -5.51 1.91 -13.68
C THR A 211 -4.22 2.29 -12.98
N PHE A 212 -3.86 1.55 -11.93
CA PHE A 212 -2.61 1.72 -11.20
C PHE A 212 -2.12 0.37 -10.69
N LYS A 213 -0.83 0.08 -10.89
CA LYS A 213 -0.23 -1.21 -10.55
C LYS A 213 1.12 -1.02 -9.90
N VAL A 214 1.37 -1.81 -8.86
CA VAL A 214 2.67 -2.03 -8.24
C VAL A 214 2.93 -3.53 -8.29
N GLU A 215 3.93 -3.95 -9.05
CA GLU A 215 4.21 -5.37 -9.28
C GLU A 215 5.71 -5.66 -9.18
N THR A 216 6.04 -6.94 -9.02
CA THR A 216 7.41 -7.41 -9.14
C THR A 216 7.80 -7.55 -10.61
N THR A 217 9.06 -7.25 -10.93
CA THR A 217 9.62 -7.54 -12.26
C THR A 217 10.27 -8.93 -12.28
N ASP A 218 10.51 -9.47 -13.48
CA ASP A 218 11.12 -10.79 -13.67
C ASP A 218 12.53 -10.91 -13.07
N ASP A 219 13.22 -9.79 -12.90
CA ASP A 219 14.54 -9.68 -12.29
C ASP A 219 14.46 -9.20 -10.83
N TRP A 220 13.30 -9.40 -10.19
CA TRP A 220 13.04 -9.10 -8.78
C TRP A 220 13.22 -7.64 -8.41
N GLY A 221 12.85 -6.72 -9.30
CA GLY A 221 12.62 -5.31 -8.98
C GLY A 221 11.14 -5.03 -8.64
N VAL A 222 10.83 -3.76 -8.39
CA VAL A 222 9.48 -3.22 -8.23
C VAL A 222 9.15 -2.35 -9.43
N ARG A 223 8.02 -2.58 -10.07
CA ARG A 223 7.50 -1.72 -11.14
C ARG A 223 6.23 -1.04 -10.66
N VAL A 224 6.20 0.28 -10.82
CA VAL A 224 5.01 1.11 -10.70
C VAL A 224 4.54 1.46 -12.11
N ALA A 225 3.27 1.26 -12.41
CA ALA A 225 2.68 1.57 -13.70
C ALA A 225 1.27 2.13 -13.55
N SER A 226 0.92 3.14 -14.34
CA SER A 226 -0.40 3.78 -14.27
C SER A 226 -0.86 4.32 -15.62
N SER A 227 -2.18 4.48 -15.78
CA SER A 227 -2.79 5.04 -17.00
C SER A 227 -2.77 6.57 -17.02
N GLY A 228 -3.17 7.14 -18.17
CA GLY A 228 -3.36 8.59 -18.32
C GLY A 228 -2.06 9.39 -18.12
N ASP A 229 -2.18 10.43 -17.30
CA ASP A 229 -1.10 11.35 -16.95
C ASP A 229 -0.22 10.84 -15.79
N GLY A 230 -0.63 9.74 -15.15
CA GLY A 230 0.05 9.13 -14.01
C GLY A 230 -0.66 9.36 -12.67
N VAL A 231 -0.14 8.73 -11.61
CA VAL A 231 -0.61 9.01 -10.25
C VAL A 231 -0.05 10.35 -9.78
N ARG A 232 -0.94 11.25 -9.31
CA ARG A 232 -0.57 12.63 -8.95
C ARG A 232 0.46 12.68 -7.82
N SER A 233 0.25 11.90 -6.78
CA SER A 233 1.23 11.75 -5.69
C SER A 233 1.23 10.32 -5.20
N LEU A 234 2.42 9.74 -5.10
CA LEU A 234 2.65 8.41 -4.53
C LEU A 234 3.67 8.55 -3.41
N TYR A 235 3.39 7.95 -2.27
CA TYR A 235 4.35 7.72 -1.21
C TYR A 235 4.29 6.25 -0.82
N MET A 236 5.44 5.59 -0.83
CA MET A 236 5.58 4.22 -0.38
C MET A 236 6.68 4.16 0.65
N LYS A 237 6.46 3.38 1.70
CA LYS A 237 7.42 3.16 2.76
C LYS A 237 7.36 1.72 3.22
N GLN A 238 8.53 1.12 3.39
CA GLN A 238 8.69 -0.16 4.07
C GLN A 238 9.69 0.01 5.21
N THR A 239 9.42 -0.61 6.35
CA THR A 239 10.30 -0.55 7.54
C THR A 239 10.42 -1.90 8.22
N ASN A 240 11.40 -2.04 9.12
CA ASN A 240 11.53 -3.24 9.97
C ASN A 240 11.72 -4.54 9.18
N MET A 241 12.37 -4.50 8.01
CA MET A 241 12.61 -5.67 7.17
C MET A 241 13.96 -6.34 7.45
N PRO A 242 13.99 -7.56 8.01
CA PRO A 242 15.20 -8.34 8.10
C PRO A 242 15.60 -8.81 6.70
N ALA A 243 16.75 -8.35 6.21
CA ALA A 243 17.26 -8.73 4.88
C ALA A 243 18.03 -10.05 4.93
N MET A 244 18.96 -10.17 5.89
CA MET A 244 19.77 -11.36 6.13
C MET A 244 20.32 -11.34 7.57
N PRO A 245 20.92 -12.43 8.09
CA PRO A 245 21.51 -12.42 9.43
C PRO A 245 22.51 -11.27 9.58
N GLY A 246 22.38 -10.50 10.65
CA GLY A 246 23.21 -9.31 10.89
C GLY A 246 22.93 -8.11 9.98
N MET A 247 21.85 -8.09 9.19
CA MET A 247 21.47 -6.93 8.37
C MET A 247 19.96 -6.66 8.44
N MET A 248 19.63 -5.40 8.67
CA MET A 248 18.27 -4.94 8.93
C MET A 248 18.02 -3.70 8.07
N VAL A 249 17.06 -3.77 7.14
CA VAL A 249 16.66 -2.62 6.32
C VAL A 249 15.65 -1.82 7.11
N ASP A 250 16.15 -0.83 7.85
CA ASP A 250 15.34 -0.02 8.76
C ASP A 250 14.22 0.67 8.03
N ARG A 251 14.51 1.18 6.83
CA ARG A 251 13.54 1.90 6.02
C ARG A 251 13.92 1.97 4.55
N VAL A 252 12.92 1.81 3.67
CA VAL A 252 12.95 2.21 2.27
C VAL A 252 11.77 3.15 2.04
N GLU A 253 12.01 4.31 1.45
CA GLU A 253 10.98 5.31 1.14
C GLU A 253 11.06 5.71 -0.32
N LEU A 254 9.90 5.83 -0.97
CA LEU A 254 9.74 6.32 -2.33
C LEU A 254 8.66 7.40 -2.35
N ILE A 255 8.93 8.50 -3.03
CA ILE A 255 7.98 9.57 -3.29
C ILE A 255 7.92 9.79 -4.80
N GLY A 256 6.74 9.69 -5.39
CA GLY A 256 6.44 9.98 -6.78
C GLY A 256 5.49 11.17 -6.93
N GLN A 257 5.65 11.96 -7.98
CA GLN A 257 4.71 13.00 -8.40
C GLN A 257 4.45 12.89 -9.89
N ASP A 258 3.17 12.93 -10.29
CA ASP A 258 2.70 12.76 -11.67
C ASP A 258 3.35 11.54 -12.37
N LEU A 259 3.48 10.45 -11.61
CA LEU A 259 4.31 9.30 -11.96
C LEU A 259 3.51 8.34 -12.84
N LYS A 260 3.89 8.20 -14.12
CA LYS A 260 3.23 7.25 -15.03
C LYS A 260 3.82 5.85 -14.94
N SER A 261 5.14 5.74 -14.96
CA SER A 261 5.85 4.50 -14.64
C SER A 261 7.20 4.74 -14.00
N ALA A 262 7.66 3.79 -13.21
CA ALA A 262 9.05 3.66 -12.77
C ALA A 262 9.34 2.20 -12.43
N THR A 263 10.55 1.74 -12.73
CA THR A 263 11.06 0.44 -12.30
C THR A 263 12.20 0.65 -11.30
N ILE A 264 12.23 -0.16 -10.25
CA ILE A 264 13.21 -0.11 -9.17
C ILE A 264 13.86 -1.49 -9.10
N HIS A 265 15.12 -1.60 -9.44
CA HIS A 265 15.89 -2.82 -9.24
C HIS A 265 16.69 -2.71 -7.95
N VAL A 266 16.82 -3.80 -7.20
CA VAL A 266 17.79 -3.88 -6.10
C VAL A 266 18.75 -5.00 -6.42
N HIS A 267 20.03 -4.67 -6.48
CA HIS A 267 21.11 -5.62 -6.69
C HIS A 267 22.02 -5.65 -5.48
N ARG A 268 22.79 -6.73 -5.36
CA ARG A 268 23.86 -6.82 -4.37
C ARG A 268 25.17 -6.37 -4.98
N GLY A 269 25.82 -5.44 -4.31
CA GLY A 269 27.20 -5.08 -4.63
C GLY A 269 28.23 -5.99 -3.96
N PRO A 270 29.53 -5.78 -4.24
CA PRO A 270 30.63 -6.42 -3.53
C PRO A 270 30.44 -6.33 -2.00
N TYR A 271 30.60 -7.42 -1.24
CA TYR A 271 30.33 -7.43 0.22
C TYR A 271 28.84 -7.35 0.63
N GLU A 272 27.90 -7.71 -0.26
CA GLU A 272 26.46 -7.89 0.02
C GLU A 272 25.69 -6.61 0.40
N TYR A 273 26.22 -5.42 0.13
CA TYR A 273 25.45 -4.18 0.32
C TYR A 273 24.36 -4.02 -0.76
N PRO A 274 23.19 -3.42 -0.44
CA PRO A 274 22.14 -3.17 -1.41
C PRO A 274 22.49 -1.98 -2.33
N VAL A 275 22.29 -2.18 -3.63
CA VAL A 275 22.39 -1.18 -4.70
C VAL A 275 21.01 -1.03 -5.32
N ILE A 276 20.39 0.13 -5.14
CA ILE A 276 19.07 0.42 -5.69
C ILE A 276 19.24 1.12 -7.03
N ILE A 277 18.62 0.63 -8.09
CA ILE A 277 18.65 1.22 -9.42
C ILE A 277 17.24 1.64 -9.81
N LEU A 278 17.06 2.87 -10.26
CA LEU A 278 15.79 3.34 -10.83
C LEU A 278 15.92 3.41 -12.35
N ASP A 279 15.02 2.72 -13.05
CA ASP A 279 14.96 2.58 -14.50
C ASP A 279 13.53 2.87 -15.02
N ASP A 280 13.35 2.98 -16.34
CA ASP A 280 12.05 3.11 -17.04
C ASP A 280 11.09 4.20 -16.52
N ILE A 281 11.64 5.30 -15.99
CA ILE A 281 10.84 6.41 -15.48
C ILE A 281 10.18 7.12 -16.66
N THR A 282 8.86 6.97 -16.78
CA THR A 282 8.06 7.70 -17.77
C THR A 282 7.26 8.76 -17.05
N ASN A 283 7.53 10.04 -17.36
CA ASN A 283 6.85 11.22 -16.83
C ASN A 283 6.91 11.37 -15.30
N GLY A 284 6.83 12.61 -14.82
CA GLY A 284 6.81 12.91 -13.39
C GLY A 284 8.18 12.99 -12.72
N ARG A 285 8.17 12.88 -11.38
CA ARG A 285 9.35 12.97 -10.51
C ARG A 285 9.35 11.84 -9.50
N ILE A 286 10.53 11.34 -9.18
CA ILE A 286 10.73 10.31 -8.16
C ILE A 286 11.89 10.67 -7.24
N VAL A 287 11.70 10.39 -5.94
CA VAL A 287 12.71 10.50 -4.89
C VAL A 287 12.69 9.17 -4.13
N ALA A 288 13.87 8.59 -3.90
CA ALA A 288 14.00 7.35 -3.15
C ALA A 288 15.06 7.49 -2.07
N SER A 289 14.84 6.85 -0.92
CA SER A 289 15.84 6.79 0.14
C SER A 289 15.80 5.45 0.85
N ALA A 290 16.94 5.05 1.42
CA ALA A 290 17.06 3.82 2.16
C ALA A 290 17.99 4.00 3.37
N GLN A 291 17.66 3.28 4.44
CA GLN A 291 18.45 3.17 5.65
C GLN A 291 18.59 1.69 6.02
N VAL A 292 19.81 1.29 6.33
CA VAL A 292 20.18 -0.10 6.63
C VAL A 292 21.14 -0.12 7.82
N THR A 293 20.83 -0.94 8.80
CA THR A 293 21.72 -1.26 9.92
C THR A 293 22.38 -2.62 9.67
N THR A 294 23.69 -2.68 9.90
CA THR A 294 24.49 -3.90 9.74
C THR A 294 25.25 -4.22 11.02
N GLN A 295 25.40 -5.51 11.31
CA GLN A 295 26.19 -6.09 12.40
C GLN A 295 27.23 -7.04 11.80
N PRO A 296 28.38 -6.53 11.32
CA PRO A 296 29.40 -7.33 10.65
C PRO A 296 29.99 -8.46 11.50
N GLY A 297 29.88 -8.38 12.82
CA GLY A 297 30.29 -9.45 13.73
C GLY A 297 29.57 -10.78 13.51
N TYR A 298 28.43 -10.77 12.82
CA TYR A 298 27.75 -11.99 12.40
C TYR A 298 28.56 -12.82 11.39
N TYR A 299 29.46 -12.18 10.63
CA TYR A 299 30.28 -12.82 9.59
C TYR A 299 31.78 -12.73 9.86
N VAL A 300 32.22 -11.74 10.63
CA VAL A 300 33.64 -11.46 10.88
C VAL A 300 33.85 -11.12 12.36
N ASP A 301 34.33 -12.09 13.13
CA ASP A 301 34.50 -12.03 14.59
C ASP A 301 35.26 -10.79 15.11
N ILE A 302 36.15 -10.20 14.30
CA ILE A 302 36.91 -9.00 14.68
C ILE A 302 36.01 -7.79 15.00
N PHE A 303 34.78 -7.76 14.46
CA PHE A 303 33.85 -6.67 14.68
C PHE A 303 32.96 -6.87 15.91
N GLY A 304 32.90 -8.07 16.50
CA GLY A 304 32.09 -8.36 17.70
C GLY A 304 30.64 -7.85 17.59
N ASP A 305 30.04 -7.38 18.67
CA ASP A 305 28.65 -6.90 18.68
C ASP A 305 28.46 -5.48 18.11
N ARG A 306 29.36 -5.00 17.24
CA ARG A 306 29.27 -3.63 16.70
C ARG A 306 28.18 -3.52 15.63
N GLU A 307 27.35 -2.48 15.78
CA GLU A 307 26.35 -2.05 14.81
C GLU A 307 26.84 -0.85 13.97
N PHE A 308 26.47 -0.83 12.70
CA PHE A 308 26.79 0.24 11.76
C PHE A 308 25.52 0.67 10.99
N ASP A 309 25.19 1.96 11.04
CA ASP A 309 24.07 2.58 10.31
C ASP A 309 24.56 3.15 8.97
N GLY A 310 23.94 2.70 7.88
CA GLY A 310 24.16 3.18 6.53
C GLY A 310 22.91 3.88 5.99
N ARG A 311 23.06 5.09 5.44
CA ARG A 311 21.97 5.86 4.84
C ARG A 311 22.34 6.31 3.44
N ALA A 312 21.41 6.16 2.50
CA ALA A 312 21.53 6.76 1.19
C ALA A 312 20.24 7.46 0.79
N VAL A 313 20.37 8.59 0.11
CA VAL A 313 19.26 9.39 -0.41
C VAL A 313 19.53 9.71 -1.86
N MET A 314 18.56 9.44 -2.72
CA MET A 314 18.57 9.86 -4.12
C MET A 314 17.57 10.99 -4.29
N LEU A 315 18.06 12.17 -4.67
CA LEU A 315 17.25 13.36 -4.84
C LEU A 315 17.11 13.68 -6.33
N ASP A 316 15.85 13.69 -6.76
CA ASP A 316 15.33 14.34 -7.95
C ASP A 316 15.82 13.77 -9.29
N THR A 317 15.05 12.81 -9.83
CA THR A 317 15.06 12.52 -11.27
C THR A 317 13.88 13.25 -11.92
N GLN A 318 14.17 14.22 -12.79
CA GLN A 318 13.16 14.92 -13.59
C GLN A 318 13.28 14.56 -15.07
N MET A 319 12.14 14.21 -15.69
CA MET A 319 11.97 14.12 -17.13
C MET A 319 11.37 15.44 -17.66
N THR A 320 12.17 16.27 -18.33
CA THR A 320 11.70 17.52 -18.98
C THR A 320 11.91 17.52 -20.51
N GLY A 321 11.76 16.34 -21.14
CA GLY A 321 11.85 16.17 -22.59
C GLY A 321 12.52 14.86 -23.01
N PRO A 322 12.92 14.69 -24.30
CA PRO A 322 13.63 13.50 -24.79
C PRO A 322 15.08 13.41 -24.28
N LEU A 323 15.44 14.12 -23.22
CA LEU A 323 16.76 14.10 -22.60
C LEU A 323 16.59 14.20 -21.07
N PRO A 324 17.22 13.33 -20.27
CA PRO A 324 17.32 13.52 -18.83
C PRO A 324 18.13 14.78 -18.50
N THR A 325 17.62 15.61 -17.58
CA THR A 325 18.21 16.94 -17.32
C THR A 325 18.94 17.08 -15.98
N ALA A 326 18.75 16.20 -14.99
CA ALA A 326 19.55 16.21 -13.76
C ALA A 326 19.33 14.95 -12.92
N SER A 327 20.36 14.55 -12.14
CA SER A 327 20.26 13.55 -11.08
C SER A 327 21.31 13.82 -10.02
N SER A 328 20.93 13.79 -8.75
CA SER A 328 21.85 13.98 -7.64
C SER A 328 21.86 12.76 -6.70
N LEU A 329 23.05 12.23 -6.44
CA LEU A 329 23.27 11.14 -5.50
C LEU A 329 23.81 11.73 -4.18
N GLY A 330 23.13 11.44 -3.08
CA GLY A 330 23.54 11.86 -1.74
C GLY A 330 23.94 10.67 -0.87
N ILE A 331 25.22 10.60 -0.48
CA ILE A 331 25.70 9.65 0.54
C ILE A 331 25.95 10.46 1.81
N ASN A 332 25.24 10.13 2.89
CA ASN A 332 25.43 10.74 4.22
C ASN A 332 25.38 12.29 4.24
N GLY A 333 24.48 12.90 3.46
CA GLY A 333 24.31 14.36 3.40
C GLY A 333 25.31 15.11 2.50
N VAL A 334 26.22 14.41 1.81
CA VAL A 334 27.07 14.99 0.77
C VAL A 334 26.42 14.72 -0.59
N VAL A 335 25.94 15.78 -1.23
CA VAL A 335 25.30 15.74 -2.55
C VAL A 335 26.39 15.89 -3.62
N SER A 336 26.54 14.89 -4.51
CA SER A 336 27.30 15.07 -5.76
C SER A 336 26.32 15.13 -6.93
N ASP A 337 26.36 16.23 -7.66
CA ASP A 337 25.61 16.43 -8.90
C ASP A 337 26.25 15.55 -9.99
N LEU A 338 25.53 14.57 -10.53
CA LEU A 338 26.04 13.64 -11.54
C LEU A 338 25.28 13.85 -12.84
N SER A 339 25.71 14.81 -13.66
CA SER A 339 25.22 14.97 -15.03
C SER A 339 26.02 14.05 -15.97
N VAL A 340 25.50 12.85 -16.25
CA VAL A 340 26.02 12.02 -17.35
C VAL A 340 25.29 12.43 -18.63
N VAL A 341 25.93 13.30 -19.41
CA VAL A 341 25.44 13.72 -20.73
C VAL A 341 25.67 12.59 -21.75
N GLY A 342 24.62 11.88 -22.13
CA GLY A 342 24.61 10.96 -23.27
C GLY A 342 23.99 11.63 -24.49
N THR A 343 24.78 11.91 -25.53
CA THR A 343 24.28 12.39 -26.84
C THR A 343 23.88 11.23 -27.75
N LEU A 344 22.78 11.43 -28.50
CA LEU A 344 22.31 10.72 -29.70
C LEU A 344 21.41 9.49 -29.50
N THR A 345 20.09 9.63 -29.66
CA THR A 345 19.28 9.18 -30.80
C THR A 345 17.78 9.35 -30.50
N GLY A 346 16.99 9.70 -31.51
CA GLY A 346 15.55 9.94 -31.36
C GLY A 346 14.77 8.64 -31.16
N GLY A 347 14.13 8.51 -30.00
CA GLY A 347 13.33 7.37 -29.53
C GLY A 347 13.12 7.52 -28.02
N ALA A 348 12.16 6.82 -27.42
CA ALA A 348 11.91 6.85 -25.97
C ALA A 348 13.24 6.72 -25.18
N VAL A 349 13.51 7.65 -24.27
CA VAL A 349 14.79 7.71 -23.56
C VAL A 349 14.64 7.11 -22.18
N ASP A 350 15.26 5.95 -21.99
CA ASP A 350 15.37 5.27 -20.70
C ASP A 350 16.40 5.99 -19.83
N THR A 351 16.05 6.21 -18.56
CA THR A 351 16.93 6.83 -17.56
C THR A 351 17.29 5.84 -16.48
N ARG A 352 18.58 5.71 -16.21
CA ARG A 352 19.13 4.81 -15.20
C ARG A 352 19.82 5.57 -14.09
N HIS A 353 19.43 5.32 -12.85
CA HIS A 353 20.04 5.93 -11.67
C HIS A 353 20.47 4.87 -10.68
N ILE A 354 21.60 5.06 -9.98
CA ILE A 354 22.15 4.08 -9.05
C ILE A 354 22.32 4.75 -7.68
N LEU A 355 21.73 4.15 -6.65
CA LEU A 355 21.86 4.51 -5.25
C LEU A 355 22.61 3.41 -4.49
N LEU A 356 23.68 3.83 -3.81
CA LEU A 356 24.58 2.96 -3.08
C LEU A 356 24.41 3.20 -1.57
N VAL A 357 23.98 2.19 -0.81
CA VAL A 357 23.93 2.24 0.65
C VAL A 357 25.17 1.53 1.19
N GLU A 358 26.25 2.24 1.47
CA GLU A 358 27.51 1.63 1.94
C GLU A 358 27.91 2.11 3.36
N PRO A 359 27.93 1.21 4.37
CA PRO A 359 28.34 1.56 5.74
C PRO A 359 29.87 1.69 5.89
N MET A 360 30.68 1.16 4.97
CA MET A 360 32.14 1.09 5.09
C MET A 360 32.87 2.36 4.64
N THR A 361 32.45 3.02 3.55
CA THR A 361 32.96 4.36 3.20
C THR A 361 32.56 5.41 4.23
N SER A 362 31.42 5.23 4.91
CA SER A 362 31.05 6.03 6.08
C SER A 362 32.09 5.89 7.20
N MET A 363 32.67 4.70 7.41
CA MET A 363 33.82 4.54 8.32
C MET A 363 35.04 5.35 7.89
N ILE A 364 35.43 5.31 6.61
CA ILE A 364 36.59 6.06 6.11
C ILE A 364 36.33 7.56 6.20
N ALA A 365 35.15 8.03 5.81
CA ALA A 365 34.74 9.43 5.86
C ALA A 365 34.59 9.93 7.30
N SER A 366 33.98 9.17 8.21
CA SER A 366 33.88 9.52 9.63
C SER A 366 35.23 9.48 10.34
N THR A 367 36.11 8.54 10.00
CA THR A 367 37.48 8.49 10.55
C THR A 367 38.31 9.68 10.03
N LEU A 368 38.20 10.02 8.75
CA LEU A 368 38.85 11.20 8.17
C LEU A 368 38.27 12.51 8.75
N ALA A 369 36.97 12.58 9.01
CA ALA A 369 36.31 13.75 9.60
C ALA A 369 36.61 13.92 11.10
N MET A 370 36.94 12.84 11.83
CA MET A 370 37.43 12.92 13.21
C MET A 370 38.92 13.27 13.31
N LEU A 371 39.68 13.13 12.22
CA LEU A 371 41.11 13.45 12.12
C LEU A 371 41.39 14.80 11.46
N GLY A 372 40.35 15.51 10.99
CA GLY A 372 40.41 16.81 10.31
C GLY A 372 40.13 17.99 11.22
#